data_AF-W2VP22-F1
#
_entry.id   AF-W2VP22-F1
#
_cell.length_a   1.000
_cell.length_b   1.000
_cell.length_c   1.000
_cell.angle_alpha   90.00
_cell.angle_beta   90.00
_cell.angle_gamma   90.00
#
_symmetry.space_group_name_H-M   'P 1'
#
loop_
_entity.id
_entity.type
_entity.pdbx_description
1 polymer ?
#
loop_
_entity_poly.entity_id
_entity_poly.type
_entity_poly.pdbx_seq_one_letter_code
_entity_poly.pdbx_strand_id
1 'polypeptide(L)' 'MAKYTIRLKDRQTGKVQNVLIDAKNIQEAKAKAMATYGTAYEVL' A
#
# COMPACT_ATOMS: atom_id res chain seq x y z
N MET A 1 9.13 14.70 -3.73
CA MET A 1 8.95 13.28 -3.40
C MET A 1 8.08 12.66 -4.47
N ALA A 2 8.30 11.40 -4.84
CA ALA A 2 7.50 10.74 -5.87
C ALA A 2 6.29 10.06 -5.21
N LYS A 3 5.16 10.07 -5.92
CA LYS A 3 3.96 9.33 -5.51
C LYS A 3 3.96 7.97 -6.18
N TYR A 4 3.86 6.92 -5.36
CA TYR A 4 3.78 5.55 -5.83
C TYR A 4 2.39 5.00 -5.58
N THR A 5 1.80 4.44 -6.62
CA THR A 5 0.53 3.73 -6.50
C THR A 5 0.79 2.32 -5.96
N ILE A 6 0.31 2.03 -4.76
CA ILE A 6 0.38 0.71 -4.15
C ILE A 6 -1.03 0.11 -4.17
N ARG A 7 -1.11 -1.16 -4.58
CA ARG A 7 -2.37 -1.91 -4.60
C ARG A 7 -2.53 -2.60 -3.26
N LEU A 8 -3.66 -2.37 -2.61
CA LEU A 8 -4.03 -2.99 -1.36
C LEU A 8 -5.25 -3.86 -1.58
N LYS A 9 -5.19 -5.10 -1.12
CA LYS A 9 -6.34 -6.00 -1.12
C LYS A 9 -6.84 -6.18 0.30
N ASP A 10 -8.09 -5.80 0.55
CA ASP A 10 -8.75 -6.03 1.83
C ASP A 10 -8.83 -7.53 2.12
N ARG A 11 -8.35 -7.96 3.30
CA ARG A 11 -8.36 -9.37 3.68
C ARG A 11 -9.75 -9.89 4.07
N GLN A 12 -10.65 -9.01 4.50
CA GLN A 12 -12.02 -9.37 4.89
C GLN A 12 -12.96 -9.37 3.70
N THR A 13 -12.87 -8.36 2.83
CA THR A 13 -13.83 -8.18 1.73
C THR A 13 -13.28 -8.61 0.36
N GLY A 14 -11.97 -8.83 0.25
CA GLY A 14 -11.29 -9.14 -1.01
C GLY A 14 -11.21 -7.97 -1.99
N LYS A 15 -11.71 -6.78 -1.60
CA LYS A 15 -11.72 -5.59 -2.46
C LYS A 15 -10.30 -5.07 -2.67
N VAL A 16 -9.98 -4.70 -3.90
CA VAL A 16 -8.70 -4.08 -4.24
C VAL A 16 -8.88 -2.58 -4.36
N GLN A 17 -8.03 -1.83 -3.68
CA GLN A 17 -7.96 -0.38 -3.75
C GLN A 17 -6.53 0.07 -4.08
N ASN A 18 -6.44 1.20 -4.78
CA ASN A 18 -5.15 1.80 -5.13
C ASN A 18 -4.93 3.00 -4.22
N VAL A 19 -3.83 3.00 -3.46
CA VAL A 19 -3.44 4.14 -2.62
C VAL A 19 -2.19 4.80 -3.18
N LEU A 20 -2.16 6.12 -3.13
CA LEU A 20 -1.00 6.90 -3.48
C LEU A 20 -0.16 7.15 -2.23
N ILE A 21 1.08 6.69 -2.24
CA ILE A 21 2.01 6.88 -1.13
C ILE A 21 3.17 7.75 -1.57
N ASP A 22 3.39 8.84 -0.83
CA ASP A 22 4.56 9.69 -0.98
C ASP A 22 5.81 9.00 -0.37
N ALA A 23 6.77 8.70 -1.23
CA ALA A 23 8.02 8.04 -0.85
C ALA A 23 9.20 8.49 -1.73
N LYS A 24 10.42 8.17 -1.31
CA LYS A 24 11.63 8.42 -2.10
C LYS A 24 11.87 7.30 -3.13
N ASN A 25 11.38 6.09 -2.86
CA ASN A 25 11.47 4.94 -3.76
C ASN A 25 10.31 3.96 -3.53
N ILE A 26 10.17 2.97 -4.44
CA ILE A 26 9.08 1.98 -4.37
C ILE A 26 9.17 1.04 -3.16
N GLN A 27 10.36 0.75 -2.67
CA GLN A 27 10.55 -0.09 -1.47
C GLN A 27 10.04 0.63 -0.22
N GLU A 28 10.35 1.91 -0.08
CA GLU A 28 9.85 2.77 1.00
C GLU A 28 8.33 2.96 0.89
N ALA A 29 7.79 3.09 -0.32
CA ALA A 29 6.34 3.13 -0.53
C ALA A 29 5.66 1.83 -0.07
N LYS A 30 6.23 0.66 -0.41
CA LYS A 30 5.73 -0.64 0.09
C LYS A 30 5.86 -0.78 1.61
N ALA A 31 6.98 -0.35 2.20
CA ALA A 31 7.17 -0.37 3.65
C ALA A 31 6.14 0.51 4.38
N LYS A 32 5.89 1.72 3.89
CA LYS A 32 4.84 2.61 4.41
C LYS A 32 3.45 2.00 4.23
N ALA A 33 3.17 1.40 3.07
CA ALA A 33 1.91 0.71 2.84
C ALA A 33 1.70 -0.45 3.82
N MET A 34 2.74 -1.25 4.06
CA MET A 34 2.69 -2.36 5.02
C MET A 34 2.53 -1.86 6.46
N ALA A 35 3.21 -0.77 6.85
CA ALA A 35 3.07 -0.21 8.19
C ALA A 35 1.66 0.34 8.45
N THR A 36 1.07 1.04 7.46
CA THR A 36 -0.26 1.66 7.61
C THR A 36 -1.40 0.68 7.40
N TYR A 37 -1.27 -0.23 6.43
CA TYR A 37 -2.38 -1.08 5.97
C TYR A 37 -2.14 -2.57 6.14
N GLY A 38 -0.92 -3.03 6.47
CA GLY A 38 -0.55 -4.46 6.48
C GLY A 38 -1.28 -5.32 7.52
N THR A 39 -1.99 -4.70 8.47
CA THR A 39 -2.86 -5.38 9.44
C THR A 39 -4.18 -5.83 8.81
N ALA A 40 -4.85 -4.95 8.07
CA ALA A 40 -6.17 -5.19 7.48
C ALA A 40 -6.11 -5.54 5.98
N TYR A 41 -5.04 -5.15 5.29
CA TYR A 41 -4.87 -5.28 3.85
C TYR A 41 -3.61 -6.08 3.51
N GLU A 42 -3.69 -6.84 2.44
CA GLU A 42 -2.57 -7.44 1.73
C GLU A 42 -1.98 -6.43 0.75
N VAL A 43 -0.70 -6.13 0.89
CA VAL A 43 0.03 -5.20 0.01
C VAL A 43 0.57 -5.98 -1.19
N LEU A 44 0.10 -5.67 -2.40
CA LEU A 44 0.51 -6.29 -3.66
C LEU A 44 1.71 -5.55 -4.29
#